data_AF-A0AA42YL71-F1
#
_entry.id   AF-A0AA42YL71-F1
#
_cell.length_a   1.000
_cell.length_b   1.000
_cell.length_c   1.000
_cell.angle_alpha   90.00
_cell.angle_beta   90.00
_cell.angle_gamma   90.00
#
_symmetry.space_group_name_H-M   'P 1'
#
loop_
_entity.id
_entity.type
_entity.pdbx_description
1 polymer ?
#
loop_
_entity_poly.entity_id
_entity_poly.type
_entity_poly.pdbx_seq_one_letter_code
_entity_poly.pdbx_strand_id
1 'polypeptide(L)'
;MKPTLGFGIVALFLLGLIAVDTALSENVTDVSRYFYNGDGRLNLLSGKNGITFNGQYRKSKGIYDNKALKTIHRLFGAEKDRPLSTISLRLIEFLDYLEDNLHPGARITIVSGWRSPQYNTDLRNKGRLAAKASLHQYGMAADLKIKGISSRRVWNTVKKLGFGGTGYYKGELVHIDVGPARSWDEKTSGVGTDISTQNKLIGLVTDYDIYLPGEMMDLRFIRMTSFPIGVTPEFVLERLEKNGQLKEIVRFKPSFAIAAKSQCPQFSDIGQMMGIGWKLPIGILPGRYKIRASFCQRLWEDMPAQIYTPEFDVKR
;
A
#
# COMPACT_ATOMS: atom_id res chain seq x y z
N MET A 1 45.03 84.86 16.95
CA MET A 1 43.84 84.70 16.08
C MET A 1 43.64 83.20 15.81
N LYS A 2 42.50 82.63 16.19
CA LYS A 2 42.04 81.32 15.66
C LYS A 2 41.82 81.49 14.14
N PRO A 3 42.11 80.48 13.29
CA PRO A 3 41.28 79.26 13.14
C PRO A 3 42.17 78.01 12.84
N THR A 4 41.76 76.75 12.62
CA THR A 4 40.50 76.01 12.51
C THR A 4 40.82 74.51 12.70
N LEU A 5 39.79 73.76 13.09
CA LEU A 5 39.71 72.32 13.33
C LEU A 5 40.18 71.42 12.17
N GLY A 6 40.81 70.29 12.52
CA GLY A 6 40.96 69.11 11.66
C GLY A 6 40.89 67.83 12.50
N PHE A 7 39.69 67.25 12.62
CA PHE A 7 39.45 65.96 13.25
C PHE A 7 39.71 64.84 12.22
N GLY A 8 40.72 64.00 12.45
CA GLY A 8 40.86 62.71 11.79
C GLY A 8 40.22 61.62 12.64
N ILE A 9 39.04 61.14 12.26
CA ILE A 9 38.41 59.95 12.86
C ILE A 9 38.86 58.74 12.02
N VAL A 10 39.60 57.84 12.66
CA VAL A 10 39.90 56.51 12.11
C VAL A 10 38.63 55.66 12.23
N ALA A 11 38.00 55.35 11.10
CA ALA A 11 36.85 54.45 11.05
C ALA A 11 37.32 52.99 11.21
N LEU A 12 37.04 52.40 12.36
CA LEU A 12 37.21 50.97 12.60
C LEU A 12 36.01 50.24 11.96
N PHE A 13 36.22 49.57 10.83
CA PHE A 13 35.21 48.69 10.24
C PHE A 13 35.13 47.39 11.08
N LEU A 14 34.13 47.30 11.97
CA LEU A 14 33.69 46.00 12.49
C LEU A 14 32.86 45.31 11.40
N LEU A 15 33.46 44.31 10.73
CA LEU A 15 32.68 43.32 9.98
C LEU A 15 31.90 42.46 10.98
N GLY A 16 30.62 42.77 11.17
CA GLY A 16 29.68 41.84 11.78
C GLY A 16 29.42 40.69 10.82
N LEU A 17 29.94 39.50 11.10
CA LEU A 17 29.44 38.28 10.49
C LEU A 17 28.01 38.05 11.00
N ILE A 18 27.02 38.34 10.15
CA ILE A 18 25.67 37.82 10.35
C ILE A 18 25.75 36.33 10.04
N ALA A 19 25.79 35.50 11.08
CA ALA A 19 25.51 34.08 10.93
C ALA A 19 24.05 33.98 10.49
N VAL A 20 23.82 33.82 9.19
CA VAL A 20 22.54 33.40 8.67
C VAL A 20 22.42 31.93 9.06
N ASP A 21 21.69 31.67 10.14
CA ASP A 21 21.21 30.31 10.44
C ASP A 21 20.34 29.88 9.26
N THR A 22 20.95 29.17 8.31
CA THR A 22 20.21 28.38 7.34
C THR A 22 19.60 27.24 8.12
N ALA A 23 18.41 27.49 8.69
CA ALA A 23 17.52 26.41 9.11
C ALA A 23 17.42 25.46 7.92
N LEU A 24 18.02 24.27 8.07
CA LEU A 24 17.89 23.18 7.12
C LEU A 24 16.39 23.00 6.88
N SER A 25 15.98 23.08 5.61
CA SER A 25 14.68 22.61 5.16
C SER A 25 14.44 21.24 5.78
N GLU A 26 13.58 21.16 6.80
CA GLU A 26 13.00 19.89 7.21
C GLU A 26 12.31 19.35 5.96
N ASN A 27 12.96 18.38 5.30
CA ASN A 27 12.31 17.63 4.24
C ASN A 27 11.03 17.09 4.86
N VAL A 28 9.88 17.57 4.38
CA VAL A 28 8.53 17.13 4.75
C VAL A 28 8.34 15.71 4.22
N THR A 29 9.10 14.77 4.77
CA THR A 29 9.12 13.36 4.43
C THR A 29 8.75 12.49 5.63
N ASP A 30 8.75 13.05 6.85
CA ASP A 30 8.45 12.32 8.09
C ASP A 30 6.93 12.28 8.39
N VAL A 31 6.15 11.69 7.49
CA VAL A 31 4.72 11.38 7.73
C VAL A 31 4.51 9.87 7.78
N SER A 32 3.72 9.39 8.75
CA SER A 32 3.33 7.97 8.73
C SER A 32 2.47 7.74 7.50
N ARG A 33 2.80 6.71 6.72
CA ARG A 33 2.17 6.41 5.43
C ARG A 33 0.93 5.53 5.55
N TYR A 34 0.74 4.88 6.70
CA TYR A 34 -0.25 3.83 6.89
C TYR A 34 -1.04 4.02 8.19
N PHE A 35 -2.33 3.72 8.17
CA PHE A 35 -3.16 3.79 9.38
C PHE A 35 -2.70 2.78 10.45
N TYR A 36 -2.24 1.61 10.00
CA TYR A 36 -1.63 0.59 10.85
C TYR A 36 -0.15 0.44 10.48
N ASN A 37 0.73 0.80 11.41
CA ASN A 37 2.17 0.73 11.31
C ASN A 37 2.75 0.43 12.70
N GLY A 38 3.94 -0.19 12.78
CA GLY A 38 4.62 -0.47 14.04
C GLY A 38 5.87 0.38 14.26
N ASP A 39 6.87 -0.17 14.95
CA ASP A 39 8.11 0.51 15.29
C ASP A 39 9.15 0.58 14.14
N GLY A 40 8.86 -0.07 13.00
CA GLY A 40 9.72 -0.15 11.83
C GLY A 40 10.74 -1.28 11.88
N ARG A 41 10.57 -2.26 12.78
CA ARG A 41 11.42 -3.43 12.96
C ARG A 41 10.61 -4.70 12.88
N LEU A 42 11.23 -5.77 12.37
CA LEU A 42 10.58 -7.07 12.28
C LEU A 42 11.59 -8.21 12.44
N ASN A 43 11.11 -9.35 12.96
CA ASN A 43 11.80 -10.64 12.97
C ASN A 43 11.01 -11.65 12.15
N LEU A 44 11.42 -11.86 10.90
CA LEU A 44 10.75 -12.70 9.92
C LEU A 44 11.54 -13.96 9.60
N LEU A 45 10.82 -15.06 9.37
CA LEU A 45 11.32 -16.30 8.81
C LEU A 45 10.40 -16.76 7.68
N SER A 46 10.95 -17.08 6.51
CA SER A 46 10.20 -17.78 5.48
C SER A 46 10.21 -19.28 5.73
N GLY A 47 9.04 -19.87 5.95
CA GLY A 47 8.88 -21.32 6.00
C GLY A 47 9.11 -22.00 4.63
N LYS A 48 9.06 -21.23 3.53
CA LYS A 48 9.20 -21.76 2.16
C LYS A 48 10.65 -21.89 1.71
N ASN A 49 11.49 -20.90 2.01
CA ASN A 49 12.86 -20.82 1.50
C ASN A 49 13.93 -20.62 2.59
N GLY A 50 13.54 -20.61 3.88
CA GLY A 50 14.46 -20.50 5.00
C GLY A 50 15.11 -19.12 5.18
N ILE A 51 14.83 -18.15 4.30
CA ILE A 51 15.36 -16.79 4.41
C ILE A 51 14.83 -16.16 5.71
N THR A 52 15.73 -15.49 6.42
CA THR A 52 15.40 -14.72 7.63
C THR A 52 15.66 -13.24 7.41
N PHE A 53 14.92 -12.42 8.15
CA PHE A 53 15.18 -11.00 8.30
C PHE A 53 14.98 -10.65 9.76
N ASN A 54 15.96 -10.00 10.38
CA ASN A 54 15.82 -9.49 11.75
C ASN A 54 16.47 -8.11 11.81
N GLY A 55 15.66 -7.07 11.97
CA GLY A 55 16.17 -5.72 12.09
C GLY A 55 15.17 -4.66 11.63
N GLN A 56 15.71 -3.45 11.45
CA GLN A 56 14.95 -2.28 11.01
C GLN A 56 14.74 -2.30 9.50
N TYR A 57 13.48 -2.15 9.07
CA TYR A 57 13.13 -1.97 7.66
C TYR A 57 12.65 -0.54 7.35
N ARG A 58 12.24 0.22 8.37
CA ARG A 58 11.86 1.63 8.29
C ARG A 58 12.68 2.47 9.26
N LYS A 59 13.38 3.48 8.74
CA LYS A 59 14.33 4.33 9.50
C LYS A 59 13.61 5.44 10.27
N SER A 60 12.66 6.08 9.62
CA SER A 60 11.74 7.08 10.17
C SER A 60 10.45 7.02 9.37
N LYS A 61 9.45 7.87 9.66
CA LYS A 61 8.16 7.79 8.97
C LYS A 61 8.37 8.04 7.47
N GLY A 62 7.85 7.14 6.64
CA GLY A 62 8.00 7.21 5.18
C GLY A 62 9.40 6.93 4.62
N ILE A 63 10.44 6.71 5.44
CA ILE A 63 11.81 6.45 4.97
C ILE A 63 12.18 4.98 5.20
N TYR A 64 12.28 4.21 4.12
CA TYR A 64 12.53 2.76 4.16
C TYR A 64 13.97 2.39 3.81
N ASP A 65 14.47 1.31 4.42
CA ASP A 65 15.77 0.74 4.07
C ASP A 65 15.66 -0.21 2.87
N ASN A 66 16.19 0.22 1.72
CA ASN A 66 16.14 -0.56 0.49
C ASN A 66 16.82 -1.95 0.60
N LYS A 67 17.85 -2.11 1.43
CA LYS A 67 18.54 -3.41 1.61
C LYS A 67 17.68 -4.34 2.44
N ALA A 68 17.04 -3.83 3.49
CA ALA A 68 16.04 -4.56 4.27
C ALA A 68 14.87 -5.00 3.39
N LEU A 69 14.28 -4.07 2.62
CA LEU A 69 13.17 -4.38 1.72
C LEU A 69 13.53 -5.42 0.65
N LYS A 70 14.72 -5.37 0.05
CA LYS A 70 15.22 -6.43 -0.86
C LYS A 70 15.32 -7.80 -0.19
N THR A 71 15.58 -7.85 1.10
CA THR A 71 15.66 -9.10 1.85
C THR A 71 14.26 -9.62 2.17
N ILE A 72 13.36 -8.75 2.64
CA ILE A 72 11.94 -9.08 2.86
C ILE A 72 11.28 -9.53 1.55
N HIS A 73 11.57 -8.87 0.43
CA HIS A 73 11.07 -9.22 -0.89
C HIS A 73 11.35 -10.69 -1.27
N ARG A 74 12.62 -11.11 -1.09
CA ARG A 74 13.04 -12.50 -1.34
C ARG A 74 12.45 -13.47 -0.30
N LEU A 75 12.34 -13.05 0.96
CA LEU A 75 11.73 -13.83 2.04
C LEU A 75 10.29 -14.20 1.70
N PHE A 76 9.51 -13.25 1.17
CA PHE A 76 8.14 -13.46 0.69
C PHE A 76 8.04 -14.30 -0.60
N GLY A 77 9.17 -14.65 -1.22
CA GLY A 77 9.23 -15.53 -2.39
C GLY A 77 9.02 -14.82 -3.73
N ALA A 78 9.12 -13.49 -3.77
CA ALA A 78 9.09 -12.75 -5.03
C ALA A 78 10.44 -12.85 -5.77
N GLU A 79 10.36 -12.92 -7.10
CA GLU A 79 11.50 -13.09 -8.01
C GLU A 79 12.45 -11.88 -7.96
N LYS A 80 13.76 -12.11 -8.15
CA LYS A 80 14.80 -11.08 -7.89
C LYS A 80 14.70 -9.86 -8.83
N ASP A 81 14.22 -10.06 -10.05
CA ASP A 81 14.06 -9.08 -11.11
C ASP A 81 12.75 -8.28 -11.01
N ARG A 82 11.81 -8.69 -10.14
CA ARG A 82 10.58 -7.95 -9.92
C ARG A 82 10.81 -6.66 -9.11
N PRO A 83 10.02 -5.60 -9.37
CA PRO A 83 10.09 -4.36 -8.59
C PRO A 83 9.84 -4.62 -7.10
N LEU A 84 10.49 -3.86 -6.22
CA LEU A 84 10.27 -3.97 -4.76
C LEU A 84 8.81 -3.79 -4.36
N SER A 85 8.08 -2.99 -5.12
CA SER A 85 6.66 -2.76 -4.90
C SER A 85 5.77 -3.97 -5.20
N THR A 86 6.35 -5.10 -5.63
CA THR A 86 5.66 -6.40 -5.73
C THR A 86 5.18 -6.87 -4.37
N ILE A 87 5.92 -6.59 -3.29
CA ILE A 87 5.45 -6.82 -1.92
C ILE A 87 4.92 -5.50 -1.37
N SER A 88 3.68 -5.51 -0.91
CA SER A 88 3.04 -4.31 -0.38
C SER A 88 3.73 -3.84 0.90
N LEU A 89 4.19 -2.60 0.92
CA LEU A 89 4.68 -1.96 2.14
C LEU A 89 3.58 -1.86 3.21
N ARG A 90 2.32 -1.64 2.82
CA ARG A 90 1.16 -1.71 3.73
C ARG A 90 1.07 -3.06 4.44
N LEU A 91 1.33 -4.17 3.74
CA LEU A 91 1.36 -5.50 4.35
C LEU A 91 2.49 -5.61 5.36
N ILE A 92 3.70 -5.16 5.02
CA ILE A 92 4.86 -5.20 5.93
C ILE A 92 4.57 -4.39 7.21
N GLU A 93 4.05 -3.18 7.06
CA GLU A 93 3.71 -2.29 8.18
C GLU A 93 2.55 -2.81 9.02
N PHE A 94 1.59 -3.50 8.40
CA PHE A 94 0.52 -4.15 9.15
C PHE A 94 1.01 -5.37 9.93
N LEU A 95 1.97 -6.13 9.39
CA LEU A 95 2.60 -7.22 10.14
C LEU A 95 3.39 -6.71 11.33
N ASP A 96 4.12 -5.61 11.17
CA ASP A 96 4.82 -4.90 12.24
C ASP A 96 3.84 -4.44 13.33
N TYR A 97 2.76 -3.75 12.94
CA TYR A 97 1.69 -3.37 13.87
C TYR A 97 1.12 -4.56 14.66
N LEU A 98 0.87 -5.70 14.01
CA LEU A 98 0.35 -6.89 14.70
C LEU A 98 1.38 -7.50 15.66
N GLU A 99 2.66 -7.48 15.30
CA GLU A 99 3.77 -7.94 16.12
C GLU A 99 3.85 -7.14 17.42
N ASP A 100 3.95 -5.82 17.31
CA ASP A 100 4.01 -4.86 18.42
C ASP A 100 2.82 -4.96 19.37
N ASN A 101 1.61 -5.17 18.84
CA ASN A 101 0.39 -5.18 19.67
C ASN A 101 0.08 -6.56 20.28
N LEU A 102 0.62 -7.64 19.73
CA LEU A 102 0.32 -9.00 20.21
C LEU A 102 1.44 -9.60 21.03
N HIS A 103 2.69 -9.43 20.60
CA HIS A 103 3.88 -9.92 21.28
C HIS A 103 5.14 -9.26 20.72
N PRO A 104 5.54 -8.07 21.20
CA PRO A 104 6.73 -7.36 20.75
C PRO A 104 7.99 -8.23 20.64
N GLY A 105 8.76 -8.02 19.56
CA GLY A 105 9.93 -8.80 19.16
C GLY A 105 9.67 -10.23 18.70
N ALA A 106 8.41 -10.69 18.62
CA ALA A 106 8.11 -12.07 18.27
C ALA A 106 8.48 -12.38 16.83
N ARG A 107 9.00 -13.60 16.61
CA ARG A 107 9.26 -14.07 15.25
C ARG A 107 7.95 -14.36 14.54
N ILE A 108 7.76 -13.76 13.37
CA ILE A 108 6.70 -14.09 12.42
C ILE A 108 7.25 -15.07 11.38
N THR A 109 6.66 -16.25 11.30
CA THR A 109 6.95 -17.22 10.25
C THR A 109 5.97 -17.03 9.10
N ILE A 110 6.46 -16.55 7.96
CA ILE A 110 5.72 -16.45 6.70
C ILE A 110 5.70 -17.84 6.04
N VAL A 111 4.56 -18.51 6.11
CA VAL A 111 4.34 -19.82 5.48
C VAL A 111 4.10 -19.66 3.99
N SER A 112 3.36 -18.62 3.59
CA SER A 112 3.14 -18.28 2.18
C SER A 112 3.08 -16.78 2.00
N GLY A 113 3.93 -16.25 1.10
CA GLY A 113 3.96 -14.83 0.73
C GLY A 113 3.41 -14.61 -0.69
N TRP A 114 4.18 -13.96 -1.55
CA TRP A 114 3.78 -13.72 -2.93
C TRP A 114 3.67 -15.02 -3.75
N ARG A 115 2.72 -15.04 -4.68
CA ARG A 115 2.47 -16.16 -5.60
C ARG A 115 2.37 -15.63 -7.03
N SER A 116 3.08 -16.23 -7.98
CA SER A 116 2.80 -15.95 -9.39
C SER A 116 1.37 -16.41 -9.75
N PRO A 117 0.71 -15.79 -10.75
CA PRO A 117 -0.59 -16.25 -11.22
C PRO A 117 -0.61 -17.71 -11.64
N GLN A 118 0.48 -18.18 -12.27
CA GLN A 118 0.66 -19.58 -12.63
C GLN A 118 0.70 -20.47 -11.38
N TYR A 119 1.54 -20.16 -10.39
CA TYR A 119 1.62 -20.95 -9.17
C TYR A 119 0.29 -21.00 -8.40
N ASN A 120 -0.46 -19.89 -8.36
CA ASN A 120 -1.79 -19.87 -7.75
C ASN A 120 -2.77 -20.77 -8.51
N THR A 121 -2.66 -20.84 -9.84
CA THR A 121 -3.45 -21.76 -10.67
C THR A 121 -3.06 -23.22 -10.45
N ASP A 122 -1.77 -23.53 -10.38
CA ASP A 122 -1.29 -24.88 -10.11
C ASP A 122 -1.75 -25.40 -8.75
N LEU A 123 -1.81 -24.54 -7.72
CA LEU A 123 -2.37 -24.90 -6.42
C LEU A 123 -3.84 -25.33 -6.54
N ARG A 124 -4.66 -24.59 -7.29
CA ARG A 124 -6.07 -24.96 -7.52
C ARG A 124 -6.18 -26.26 -8.30
N ASN A 125 -5.39 -26.44 -9.34
CA ASN A 125 -5.39 -27.67 -10.15
C ASN A 125 -4.98 -28.90 -9.34
N LYS A 126 -4.17 -28.71 -8.28
CA LYS A 126 -3.81 -29.73 -7.29
C LYS A 126 -4.83 -29.89 -6.15
N GLY A 127 -6.01 -29.29 -6.25
CA GLY A 127 -7.07 -29.36 -5.24
C GLY A 127 -6.76 -28.62 -3.93
N ARG A 128 -5.80 -27.68 -3.93
CA ARG A 128 -5.51 -26.85 -2.75
C ARG A 128 -6.45 -25.65 -2.70
N LEU A 129 -6.77 -25.20 -1.49
CA LEU A 129 -7.59 -24.00 -1.27
C LEU A 129 -6.82 -22.74 -1.71
N ALA A 130 -7.11 -22.26 -2.90
CA ALA A 130 -6.56 -21.03 -3.45
C ALA A 130 -7.64 -20.28 -4.24
N ALA A 131 -7.97 -19.05 -3.83
CA ALA A 131 -8.94 -18.22 -4.54
C ALA A 131 -8.39 -17.77 -5.92
N LYS A 132 -9.27 -17.65 -6.93
CA LYS A 132 -8.91 -17.08 -8.24
C LYS A 132 -8.48 -15.61 -8.12
N ALA A 133 -9.15 -14.86 -7.24
CA ALA A 133 -8.87 -13.46 -6.94
C ALA A 133 -7.94 -13.28 -5.72
N SER A 134 -6.96 -14.17 -5.53
CA SER A 134 -6.12 -14.18 -4.33
C SER A 134 -5.19 -12.96 -4.25
N LEU A 135 -5.13 -12.31 -3.08
CA LEU A 135 -4.24 -11.17 -2.84
C LEU A 135 -2.75 -11.57 -2.70
N HIS A 136 -2.45 -12.86 -2.57
CA HIS A 136 -1.07 -13.35 -2.70
C HIS A 136 -0.49 -13.07 -4.09
N GLN A 137 -1.33 -13.01 -5.13
CA GLN A 137 -0.89 -12.70 -6.50
C GLN A 137 -0.42 -11.25 -6.67
N TYR A 138 -0.81 -10.39 -5.73
CA TYR A 138 -0.52 -8.96 -5.71
C TYR A 138 0.51 -8.61 -4.62
N GLY A 139 1.04 -9.61 -3.90
CA GLY A 139 1.96 -9.43 -2.76
C GLY A 139 1.34 -8.62 -1.62
N MET A 140 0.02 -8.69 -1.49
CA MET A 140 -0.78 -8.00 -0.48
C MET A 140 -1.32 -8.96 0.59
N ALA A 141 -0.86 -10.21 0.60
CA ALA A 141 -1.28 -11.21 1.57
C ALA A 141 -0.13 -12.10 2.05
N ALA A 142 -0.26 -12.59 3.28
CA ALA A 142 0.60 -13.59 3.88
C ALA A 142 -0.21 -14.61 4.66
N ASP A 143 0.17 -15.87 4.53
CA ASP A 143 -0.23 -16.93 5.46
C ASP A 143 0.91 -17.08 6.48
N LEU A 144 0.63 -16.97 7.77
CA LEU A 144 1.67 -16.83 8.80
C LEU A 144 1.35 -17.50 10.14
N LYS A 145 2.39 -17.59 10.97
CA LYS A 145 2.34 -17.92 12.40
C LYS A 145 3.17 -16.89 13.18
N ILE A 146 2.71 -16.45 14.36
CA ILE A 146 3.49 -15.58 15.26
C ILE A 146 3.93 -16.42 16.46
N LYS A 147 5.23 -16.47 16.75
CA LYS A 147 5.76 -17.28 17.86
C LYS A 147 5.13 -16.84 19.18
N GLY A 148 4.61 -17.80 19.96
CA GLY A 148 4.00 -17.55 21.26
C GLY A 148 2.56 -17.05 21.20
N ILE A 149 1.97 -16.85 20.01
CA ILE A 149 0.60 -16.37 19.83
C ILE A 149 -0.19 -17.35 18.98
N SER A 150 -1.38 -17.74 19.45
CA SER A 150 -2.26 -18.62 18.69
C SER A 150 -2.81 -17.91 17.45
N SER A 151 -2.90 -18.63 16.32
CA SER A 151 -3.45 -18.08 15.06
C SER A 151 -4.89 -17.59 15.22
N ARG A 152 -5.67 -18.18 16.14
CA ARG A 152 -7.01 -17.71 16.51
C ARG A 152 -6.98 -16.32 17.17
N ARG A 153 -5.99 -16.03 18.02
CA ARG A 153 -5.84 -14.70 18.63
C ARG A 153 -5.49 -13.64 17.59
N VAL A 154 -4.59 -13.96 16.65
CA VAL A 154 -4.28 -13.06 15.52
C VAL A 154 -5.52 -12.80 14.67
N TRP A 155 -6.23 -13.86 14.25
CA TRP A 155 -7.46 -13.76 13.46
C TRP A 155 -8.54 -12.90 14.14
N ASN A 156 -8.81 -13.14 15.42
CA ASN A 156 -9.79 -12.35 16.19
C ASN A 156 -9.37 -10.88 16.33
N THR A 157 -8.06 -10.62 16.43
CA THR A 157 -7.54 -9.24 16.53
C THR A 157 -7.80 -8.50 15.23
N VAL A 158 -7.40 -9.07 14.09
CA VAL A 158 -7.59 -8.43 12.78
C VAL A 158 -9.08 -8.28 12.43
N LYS A 159 -9.90 -9.29 12.75
CA LYS A 159 -11.36 -9.21 12.60
C LYS A 159 -11.96 -8.02 13.36
N LYS A 160 -11.50 -7.75 14.59
CA LYS A 160 -11.98 -6.63 15.41
C LYS A 160 -11.53 -5.27 14.89
N LEU A 161 -10.37 -5.19 14.22
CA LEU A 161 -9.89 -3.94 13.62
C LEU A 161 -10.76 -3.48 12.45
N GLY A 162 -11.51 -4.39 11.81
CA GLY A 162 -12.27 -4.06 10.61
C GLY A 162 -11.38 -3.60 9.44
N PHE A 163 -10.12 -4.03 9.42
CA PHE A 163 -9.12 -3.70 8.40
C PHE A 163 -8.58 -4.97 7.76
N GLY A 164 -8.37 -4.94 6.44
CA GLY A 164 -7.78 -6.06 5.73
C GLY A 164 -8.63 -7.33 5.73
N GLY A 165 -8.15 -8.35 5.03
CA GLY A 165 -8.75 -9.68 5.10
C GLY A 165 -8.05 -10.56 6.12
N THR A 166 -8.82 -11.37 6.86
CA THR A 166 -8.25 -12.41 7.72
C THR A 166 -8.97 -13.76 7.62
N GLY A 167 -8.19 -14.82 7.38
CA GLY A 167 -8.69 -16.19 7.28
C GLY A 167 -8.08 -17.06 8.36
N TYR A 168 -8.87 -17.94 8.98
CA TYR A 168 -8.37 -18.91 9.95
C TYR A 168 -8.52 -20.34 9.43
N TYR A 169 -7.42 -21.09 9.39
CA TYR A 169 -7.40 -22.42 8.78
C TYR A 169 -6.76 -23.45 9.70
N LYS A 170 -7.44 -24.59 9.87
CA LYS A 170 -6.88 -25.82 10.46
C LYS A 170 -6.23 -25.64 11.83
N GLY A 171 -6.67 -24.68 12.64
CA GLY A 171 -6.13 -24.48 13.99
C GLY A 171 -4.79 -23.74 14.06
N GLU A 172 -4.03 -23.71 12.97
CA GLU A 172 -2.60 -23.41 13.02
C GLU A 172 -2.17 -22.22 12.19
N LEU A 173 -2.91 -21.87 11.14
CA LEU A 173 -2.49 -20.86 10.18
C LEU A 173 -3.50 -19.72 10.15
N VAL A 174 -2.98 -18.50 10.13
CA VAL A 174 -3.79 -17.30 9.87
C VAL A 174 -3.35 -16.68 8.55
N HIS A 175 -4.33 -16.38 7.71
CA HIS A 175 -4.17 -15.54 6.54
C HIS A 175 -4.41 -14.09 6.93
N ILE A 176 -3.56 -13.21 6.43
CA ILE A 176 -3.66 -11.76 6.59
C ILE A 176 -3.45 -11.12 5.23
N ASP A 177 -4.32 -10.19 4.85
CA ASP A 177 -4.13 -9.35 3.68
C ASP A 177 -4.55 -7.91 3.92
N VAL A 178 -4.07 -7.01 3.06
CA VAL A 178 -4.34 -5.57 3.13
C VAL A 178 -5.31 -5.10 2.05
N GLY A 179 -6.27 -5.96 1.68
CA GLY A 179 -7.40 -5.61 0.81
C GLY A 179 -8.62 -5.12 1.60
N PRO A 180 -9.83 -5.20 1.01
CA PRO A 180 -11.07 -4.87 1.71
C PRO A 180 -11.26 -5.70 2.99
N ALA A 181 -11.90 -5.09 3.99
CA ALA A 181 -12.21 -5.70 5.28
C ALA A 181 -13.08 -6.96 5.11
N ARG A 182 -12.61 -8.12 5.58
CA ARG A 182 -13.37 -9.37 5.60
C ARG A 182 -12.74 -10.40 6.52
N SER A 183 -13.55 -11.30 7.07
CA SER A 183 -13.06 -12.42 7.87
C SER A 183 -13.75 -13.70 7.47
N TRP A 184 -13.02 -14.80 7.41
CA TRP A 184 -13.56 -16.12 7.10
C TRP A 184 -12.80 -17.22 7.83
N ASP A 185 -13.34 -18.42 7.77
CA ASP A 185 -12.70 -19.66 8.18
C ASP A 185 -12.71 -20.67 7.02
N GLU A 186 -12.25 -21.88 7.28
CA GLU A 186 -12.22 -22.97 6.30
C GLU A 186 -13.58 -23.29 5.68
N LYS A 187 -14.69 -23.08 6.39
CA LYS A 187 -16.06 -23.38 5.92
C LYS A 187 -16.69 -22.20 5.18
N THR A 188 -16.24 -20.98 5.46
CA THR A 188 -16.84 -19.73 4.97
C THR A 188 -15.97 -18.99 3.95
N SER A 189 -14.85 -19.60 3.52
CA SER A 189 -13.87 -18.95 2.64
C SER A 189 -14.40 -18.55 1.24
N GLY A 190 -15.45 -19.21 0.76
CA GLY A 190 -15.96 -19.03 -0.61
C GLY A 190 -15.01 -19.56 -1.69
N VAL A 191 -13.91 -20.24 -1.34
CA VAL A 191 -13.03 -20.86 -2.32
C VAL A 191 -13.78 -21.99 -3.04
N GLY A 192 -13.72 -21.98 -4.37
CA GLY A 192 -14.42 -22.96 -5.21
C GLY A 192 -15.84 -22.54 -5.61
N THR A 193 -16.37 -21.45 -5.06
CA THR A 193 -17.64 -20.87 -5.52
C THR A 193 -17.41 -19.87 -6.67
N ASP A 194 -18.49 -19.31 -7.18
CA ASP A 194 -18.47 -18.28 -8.21
C ASP A 194 -18.21 -16.86 -7.66
N ILE A 195 -18.01 -16.69 -6.35
CA ILE A 195 -17.95 -15.37 -5.69
C ILE A 195 -16.94 -14.41 -6.32
N SER A 196 -15.83 -14.94 -6.86
CA SER A 196 -14.77 -14.14 -7.49
C SER A 196 -14.76 -14.21 -9.01
N THR A 197 -15.68 -14.93 -9.66
CA THR A 197 -15.68 -15.04 -11.11
C THR A 197 -16.11 -13.72 -11.74
N GLN A 198 -15.82 -13.55 -13.05
CA GLN A 198 -16.30 -12.42 -13.82
C GLN A 198 -15.94 -11.04 -13.23
N ASN A 199 -14.83 -10.94 -12.50
CA ASN A 199 -14.41 -9.71 -11.83
C ASN A 199 -15.42 -9.15 -10.81
N LYS A 200 -16.33 -9.97 -10.27
CA LYS A 200 -17.30 -9.60 -9.20
C LYS A 200 -16.66 -8.82 -8.04
N LEU A 201 -15.41 -9.17 -7.74
CA LEU A 201 -14.68 -8.68 -6.58
C LEU A 201 -13.54 -7.72 -6.92
N ILE A 202 -13.44 -7.27 -8.17
CA ILE A 202 -12.40 -6.34 -8.59
C ILE A 202 -12.40 -5.10 -7.70
N GLY A 203 -11.21 -4.65 -7.31
CA GLY A 203 -11.02 -3.50 -6.45
C GLY A 203 -9.92 -2.58 -6.97
N LEU A 204 -9.83 -1.39 -6.39
CA LEU A 204 -8.79 -0.40 -6.65
C LEU A 204 -8.18 -0.04 -5.30
N VAL A 205 -6.86 0.06 -5.23
CA VAL A 205 -6.16 0.47 -4.01
C VAL A 205 -5.06 1.47 -4.34
N THR A 206 -4.74 2.30 -3.36
CA THR A 206 -3.58 3.20 -3.34
C THR A 206 -2.38 2.51 -2.67
N ASP A 207 -1.17 2.99 -2.88
CA ASP A 207 0.05 2.47 -2.25
C ASP A 207 0.24 2.92 -0.79
N TYR A 208 -0.32 4.07 -0.40
CA TYR A 208 -0.36 4.62 0.95
C TYR A 208 -1.79 4.92 1.43
N ASP A 209 -1.97 5.03 2.75
CA ASP A 209 -3.20 5.50 3.37
C ASP A 209 -3.14 7.00 3.67
N ILE A 210 -1.94 7.58 3.71
CA ILE A 210 -1.70 8.99 4.05
C ILE A 210 -0.74 9.59 3.03
N TYR A 211 -1.19 10.68 2.39
CA TYR A 211 -0.44 11.45 1.39
C TYR A 211 -0.24 12.90 1.83
N LEU A 212 0.78 13.53 1.26
CA LEU A 212 1.00 14.97 1.29
C LEU A 212 0.61 15.59 -0.08
N PRO A 213 0.20 16.87 -0.12
CA PRO A 213 -0.07 17.58 -1.36
C PRO A 213 1.09 17.47 -2.36
N GLY A 214 0.78 17.23 -3.63
CA GLY A 214 1.79 17.14 -4.69
C GLY A 214 2.51 15.79 -4.79
N GLU A 215 2.24 14.82 -3.92
CA GLU A 215 2.89 13.51 -3.99
C GLU A 215 2.42 12.66 -5.16
N MET A 216 3.31 11.78 -5.61
CA MET A 216 2.97 10.71 -6.55
C MET A 216 2.22 9.61 -5.81
N MET A 217 1.13 9.17 -6.42
CA MET A 217 0.30 8.07 -5.96
C MET A 217 0.34 6.94 -6.97
N ASP A 218 0.55 5.72 -6.48
CA ASP A 218 0.43 4.50 -7.26
C ASP A 218 -0.91 3.83 -6.97
N LEU A 219 -1.77 3.78 -7.99
CA LEU A 219 -3.02 3.06 -7.98
C LEU A 219 -2.86 1.68 -8.60
N ARG A 220 -3.59 0.70 -8.08
CA ARG A 220 -3.55 -0.70 -8.55
C ARG A 220 -4.91 -1.34 -8.49
N PHE A 221 -5.31 -1.97 -9.60
CA PHE A 221 -6.44 -2.89 -9.55
C PHE A 221 -6.03 -4.18 -8.86
N ILE A 222 -6.97 -4.76 -8.11
CA ILE A 222 -6.80 -6.01 -7.37
C ILE A 222 -7.95 -6.95 -7.68
N ARG A 223 -7.76 -8.24 -7.39
CA ARG A 223 -8.83 -9.26 -7.46
C ARG A 223 -9.42 -9.44 -8.87
N MET A 224 -8.65 -9.12 -9.91
CA MET A 224 -8.98 -9.39 -11.31
C MET A 224 -8.91 -10.90 -11.59
N THR A 225 -9.90 -11.42 -12.31
CA THR A 225 -10.05 -12.85 -12.62
C THR A 225 -10.40 -13.13 -14.07
N SER A 226 -10.85 -12.12 -14.82
CA SER A 226 -11.34 -12.28 -16.18
C SER A 226 -10.89 -11.08 -17.02
N PHE A 227 -10.43 -11.36 -18.23
CA PHE A 227 -9.85 -10.39 -19.15
C PHE A 227 -10.46 -10.56 -20.54
N PRO A 228 -10.45 -9.52 -21.41
CA PRO A 228 -9.88 -8.19 -21.17
C PRO A 228 -10.70 -7.35 -20.16
N ILE A 229 -10.13 -6.27 -19.64
CA ILE A 229 -10.85 -5.32 -18.76
C ILE A 229 -10.79 -3.94 -19.40
N GLY A 230 -11.97 -3.39 -19.71
CA GLY A 230 -12.10 -2.02 -20.21
C GLY A 230 -12.23 -1.01 -19.08
N VAL A 231 -11.32 -0.04 -19.02
CA VAL A 231 -11.33 1.01 -17.98
C VAL A 231 -11.47 2.38 -18.63
N THR A 232 -12.38 3.22 -18.14
CA THR A 232 -12.45 4.62 -18.58
C THR A 232 -11.19 5.35 -18.10
N PRO A 233 -10.38 5.96 -18.98
CA PRO A 233 -9.09 6.57 -18.61
C PRO A 233 -9.25 7.96 -17.96
N GLU A 234 -10.34 8.17 -17.23
CA GLU A 234 -10.65 9.36 -16.44
C GLU A 234 -11.21 8.91 -15.09
N PHE A 235 -10.47 9.19 -14.02
CA PHE A 235 -10.84 8.87 -12.64
C PHE A 235 -11.34 10.13 -11.94
N VAL A 236 -12.03 9.93 -10.82
CA VAL A 236 -12.59 11.03 -10.04
C VAL A 236 -12.06 10.98 -8.63
N LEU A 237 -11.43 12.07 -8.19
CA LEU A 237 -11.10 12.29 -6.79
C LEU A 237 -12.32 12.88 -6.09
N GLU A 238 -12.74 12.24 -5.00
CA GLU A 238 -13.88 12.67 -4.20
C GLU A 238 -13.46 12.83 -2.74
N ARG A 239 -13.91 13.91 -2.10
CA ARG A 239 -13.68 14.17 -0.67
C ARG A 239 -14.85 13.63 0.13
N LEU A 240 -14.54 12.96 1.24
CA LEU A 240 -15.54 12.54 2.22
C LEU A 240 -15.84 13.70 3.18
N GLU A 241 -17.04 14.25 3.08
CA GLU A 241 -17.52 15.34 3.92
C GLU A 241 -17.97 14.81 5.31
N LYS A 242 -18.12 15.72 6.28
CA LYS A 242 -18.49 15.36 7.67
C LYS A 242 -19.82 14.62 7.77
N ASN A 243 -20.73 14.86 6.84
CA ASN A 243 -22.04 14.19 6.76
C ASN A 243 -21.98 12.81 6.07
N GLY A 244 -20.79 12.33 5.70
CA GLY A 244 -20.58 11.05 5.02
C GLY A 244 -20.79 11.09 3.51
N GLN A 245 -21.14 12.24 2.91
CA GLN A 245 -21.29 12.36 1.47
C GLN A 245 -19.92 12.49 0.77
N LEU A 246 -19.84 11.95 -0.44
CA LEU A 246 -18.70 12.13 -1.32
C LEU A 246 -18.94 13.33 -2.23
N LYS A 247 -18.02 14.30 -2.18
CA LYS A 247 -18.02 15.49 -3.02
C LYS A 247 -16.92 15.38 -4.07
N GLU A 248 -17.29 15.45 -5.35
CA GLU A 248 -16.33 15.50 -6.45
C GLU A 248 -15.42 16.72 -6.33
N ILE A 249 -14.11 16.48 -6.42
CA ILE A 249 -13.07 17.51 -6.31
C ILE A 249 -12.42 17.75 -7.66
N VAL A 250 -12.01 16.68 -8.34
CA VAL A 250 -11.35 16.78 -9.65
C VAL A 250 -11.49 15.48 -10.44
N ARG A 251 -11.67 15.62 -11.74
CA ARG A 251 -11.50 14.55 -12.72
C ARG A 251 -10.09 14.58 -13.26
N PHE A 252 -9.44 13.43 -13.33
CA PHE A 252 -8.06 13.35 -13.76
C PHE A 252 -7.81 12.13 -14.64
N LYS A 253 -6.82 12.26 -15.52
CA LYS A 253 -6.36 11.16 -16.37
C LYS A 253 -5.07 10.61 -15.76
N PRO A 254 -5.07 9.42 -15.15
CA PRO A 254 -3.85 8.84 -14.62
C PRO A 254 -2.94 8.35 -15.76
N SER A 255 -1.65 8.20 -15.46
CA SER A 255 -0.72 7.53 -16.35
C SER A 255 -0.84 6.01 -16.20
N PHE A 256 -0.98 5.31 -17.31
CA PHE A 256 -0.96 3.84 -17.36
C PHE A 256 0.38 3.36 -17.93
N ALA A 257 0.79 2.14 -17.55
CA ALA A 257 1.99 1.51 -18.11
C ALA A 257 1.89 1.24 -19.63
N ILE A 258 0.67 1.09 -20.14
CA ILE A 258 0.37 0.93 -21.57
C ILE A 258 -0.33 2.17 -22.10
N ALA A 259 -0.04 2.57 -23.34
CA ALA A 259 -0.62 3.73 -23.96
C ALA A 259 -2.16 3.61 -24.07
N ALA A 260 -2.86 4.35 -23.21
CA ALA A 260 -4.32 4.47 -23.17
C ALA A 260 -4.86 5.34 -24.33
N LYS A 261 -4.62 4.94 -25.59
CA LYS A 261 -4.95 5.74 -26.79
C LYS A 261 -6.42 5.68 -27.21
N SER A 262 -7.21 4.75 -26.66
CA SER A 262 -8.63 4.62 -26.97
C SER A 262 -9.50 5.28 -25.90
N GLN A 263 -10.78 5.51 -26.21
CA GLN A 263 -11.79 5.96 -25.24
C GLN A 263 -12.07 4.89 -24.15
N CYS A 264 -11.71 3.64 -24.43
CA CYS A 264 -11.82 2.52 -23.51
C CYS A 264 -10.59 1.58 -23.64
N PRO A 265 -9.45 1.90 -23.00
CA PRO A 265 -8.30 1.02 -22.97
C PRO A 265 -8.68 -0.34 -22.40
N GLN A 266 -8.30 -1.39 -23.12
CA GLN A 266 -8.52 -2.77 -22.75
C GLN A 266 -7.22 -3.37 -22.24
N PHE A 267 -7.25 -3.93 -21.03
CA PHE A 267 -6.11 -4.58 -20.42
C PHE A 267 -6.26 -6.10 -20.46
N SER A 268 -5.21 -6.82 -20.82
CA SER A 268 -5.26 -8.27 -21.05
C SER A 268 -4.76 -9.11 -19.88
N ASP A 269 -4.01 -8.52 -18.95
CA ASP A 269 -3.48 -9.20 -17.79
C ASP A 269 -3.23 -8.25 -16.60
N ILE A 270 -2.95 -8.84 -15.44
CA ILE A 270 -2.69 -8.12 -14.18
C ILE A 270 -1.52 -7.14 -14.33
N GLY A 271 -0.45 -7.53 -15.04
CA GLY A 271 0.77 -6.74 -15.19
C GLY A 271 0.52 -5.42 -15.91
N GLN A 272 -0.35 -5.42 -16.92
CA GLN A 272 -0.73 -4.21 -17.66
C GLN A 272 -1.49 -3.18 -16.82
N MET A 273 -2.14 -3.63 -15.74
CA MET A 273 -2.93 -2.80 -14.83
C MET A 273 -2.18 -2.45 -13.53
N MET A 274 -0.89 -2.79 -13.44
CA MET A 274 -0.04 -2.37 -12.33
C MET A 274 0.59 -0.99 -12.62
N GLY A 275 0.74 -0.19 -11.57
CA GLY A 275 1.49 1.08 -11.64
C GLY A 275 0.71 2.19 -12.34
N ILE A 276 -0.55 2.40 -11.94
CA ILE A 276 -1.36 3.53 -12.42
C ILE A 276 -0.95 4.76 -11.62
N GLY A 277 -0.12 5.61 -12.22
CA GLY A 277 0.44 6.78 -11.55
C GLY A 277 -0.48 8.01 -11.64
N TRP A 278 -0.56 8.78 -10.57
CA TRP A 278 -1.14 10.12 -10.59
C TRP A 278 -0.47 11.03 -9.57
N LYS A 279 -0.27 12.30 -9.92
CA LYS A 279 0.26 13.32 -9.00
C LYS A 279 -0.90 14.05 -8.33
N LEU A 280 -0.97 13.97 -7.00
CA LEU A 280 -1.99 14.64 -6.22
C LEU A 280 -1.90 16.17 -6.40
N PRO A 281 -3.02 16.92 -6.48
CA PRO A 281 -2.96 18.37 -6.65
C PRO A 281 -2.20 19.05 -5.49
N ILE A 282 -1.33 20.02 -5.80
CA ILE A 282 -0.55 20.76 -4.78
C ILE A 282 -1.46 21.58 -3.86
N GLY A 283 -2.56 22.11 -4.39
CA GLY A 283 -3.53 22.91 -3.63
C GLY A 283 -4.62 22.10 -2.92
N ILE A 284 -4.49 20.76 -2.85
CA ILE A 284 -5.50 19.93 -2.21
C ILE A 284 -5.58 20.24 -0.70
N LEU A 285 -6.80 20.33 -0.18
CA LEU A 285 -7.03 20.59 1.24
C LEU A 285 -6.83 19.30 2.06
N PRO A 286 -6.44 19.39 3.34
CA PRO A 286 -6.42 18.22 4.22
C PRO A 286 -7.81 17.59 4.37
N GLY A 287 -7.87 16.27 4.43
CA GLY A 287 -9.13 15.56 4.58
C GLY A 287 -9.05 14.10 4.18
N ARG A 288 -10.22 13.43 4.19
CA ARG A 288 -10.40 12.05 3.73
C ARG A 288 -10.91 12.03 2.30
N TYR A 289 -10.37 11.13 1.50
CA TYR A 289 -10.62 11.05 0.07
C TYR A 289 -10.83 9.61 -0.39
N LYS A 290 -11.54 9.46 -1.52
CA LYS A 290 -11.63 8.24 -2.32
C LYS A 290 -11.36 8.58 -3.78
N ILE A 291 -10.82 7.62 -4.52
CA ILE A 291 -10.72 7.70 -5.98
C ILE A 291 -11.70 6.71 -6.58
N ARG A 292 -12.53 7.20 -7.48
CA ARG A 292 -13.46 6.40 -8.27
C ARG A 292 -12.90 6.11 -9.65
N ALA A 293 -12.96 4.85 -10.06
CA ALA A 293 -12.70 4.40 -11.42
C ALA A 293 -13.97 3.75 -12.00
N SER A 294 -14.20 3.96 -13.30
CA SER A 294 -15.33 3.40 -14.02
C SER A 294 -14.86 2.44 -15.11
N PHE A 295 -15.68 1.43 -15.39
CA PHE A 295 -15.41 0.45 -16.42
C PHE A 295 -16.26 0.72 -17.67
N CYS A 296 -15.71 0.39 -18.83
CA CYS A 296 -16.33 0.59 -20.14
C CYS A 296 -16.25 -0.71 -20.95
N GLN A 297 -17.12 -0.86 -21.96
CA GLN A 297 -17.20 -2.09 -22.78
C GLN A 297 -17.20 -3.37 -21.92
N ARG A 298 -18.02 -3.38 -20.87
CA ARG A 298 -18.07 -4.47 -19.90
C ARG A 298 -18.64 -5.73 -20.55
N LEU A 299 -17.81 -6.76 -20.78
CA LEU A 299 -18.27 -8.07 -21.26
C LEU A 299 -18.76 -9.00 -20.12
N TRP A 300 -18.69 -8.54 -18.87
CA TRP A 300 -19.00 -9.30 -17.66
C TRP A 300 -20.16 -8.63 -16.94
N GLU A 301 -21.29 -9.33 -16.88
CA GLU A 301 -22.54 -8.81 -16.31
C GLU A 301 -22.39 -8.51 -14.81
N ASP A 302 -21.75 -9.42 -14.09
CA ASP A 302 -21.57 -9.33 -12.64
C ASP A 302 -20.41 -8.41 -12.21
N MET A 303 -19.62 -7.90 -13.15
CA MET A 303 -18.56 -6.94 -12.86
C MET A 303 -19.19 -5.62 -12.39
N PRO A 304 -18.65 -4.91 -11.38
CA PRO A 304 -19.18 -3.60 -11.02
C PRO A 304 -19.04 -2.58 -12.16
N ALA A 305 -19.94 -1.60 -12.25
CA ALA A 305 -19.83 -0.51 -13.23
C ALA A 305 -18.72 0.49 -12.87
N GLN A 306 -18.49 0.65 -11.57
CA GLN A 306 -17.49 1.53 -11.00
C GLN A 306 -17.05 0.98 -9.65
N ILE A 307 -15.83 1.33 -9.24
CA ILE A 307 -15.25 0.97 -7.96
C ILE A 307 -14.54 2.16 -7.33
N TYR A 308 -14.29 2.05 -6.04
CA TYR A 308 -13.62 3.06 -5.24
C TYR A 308 -12.38 2.48 -4.58
N THR A 309 -11.36 3.32 -4.37
CA THR A 309 -10.33 3.03 -3.39
C THR A 309 -10.92 2.96 -1.98
N PRO A 310 -10.23 2.29 -1.04
CA PRO A 310 -10.37 2.61 0.37
C PRO A 310 -10.17 4.12 0.62
N GLU A 311 -10.60 4.56 1.80
CA GLU A 311 -10.33 5.93 2.26
C GLU A 311 -8.84 6.13 2.45
N PHE A 312 -8.34 7.28 1.99
CA PHE A 312 -7.01 7.76 2.30
C PHE A 312 -7.06 9.21 2.80
N ASP A 313 -6.09 9.58 3.62
CA ASP A 313 -5.94 10.91 4.17
C ASP A 313 -4.96 11.73 3.32
N VAL A 314 -5.25 13.04 3.25
CA VAL A 314 -4.28 14.05 2.85
C VAL A 314 -3.97 14.93 4.05
N LYS A 315 -2.68 15.09 4.38
CA LYS A 315 -2.18 15.86 5.52
C LYS A 315 -1.28 17.01 5.07
N ARG A 316 -1.12 18.01 5.93
CA ARG A 316 -0.12 19.09 5.76
C ARG A 316 1.18 18.70 6.44
#